data_AF-A0A255T3Z2-F1
#
_entry.id   AF-A0A255T3Z2-F1
#
_cell.length_a   1.000
_cell.length_b   1.000
_cell.length_c   1.000
_cell.angle_alpha   90.00
_cell.angle_beta   90.00
_cell.angle_gamma   90.00
#
_symmetry.space_group_name_H-M   'P 1'
#
loop_
_entity.id
_entity.type
_entity.pdbx_description
1 polymer ?
#
loop_
_entity_poly.entity_id
_entity_poly.type
_entity_poly.pdbx_seq_one_letter_code
_entity_poly.pdbx_strand_id
1 'polypeptide(L)'
;MDDKDEVESGWSHLPNPTATVSVTESTYCDALLKVTISELDNVIEYGVQYSKDKDFVNGKYVAASSSDVTETDIKVTGLDEKTTYYLRPYVITRSNITIFGEPSSLTTAAAPIFALEGTYTATDFSRDEDGSFVDGGTTYKVEIAFVAGSNTEVNIINLWDGGETISGTYDAETGIITVGQNQLLYTDPTYGECFLKPVNNTITNYQPEMSMKFVSLGGSLTTGYYSVVCSLGSFGFFYTTMTHD
;
A
#
# COMPACT_ATOMS: atom_id res chain seq x y z
N MET A 1 4.37 -63.44 15.28
CA MET A 1 4.79 -62.28 14.49
C MET A 1 3.73 -62.16 13.43
N ASP A 2 2.90 -61.12 13.53
CA ASP A 2 1.91 -60.84 12.50
C ASP A 2 2.63 -60.67 11.16
N ASP A 3 1.98 -61.14 10.09
CA ASP A 3 2.55 -61.06 8.75
C ASP A 3 2.76 -59.57 8.41
N LYS A 4 3.96 -59.23 7.91
CA LYS A 4 4.29 -57.85 7.51
C LYS A 4 3.29 -57.36 6.46
N ASP A 5 2.82 -58.27 5.61
CA ASP A 5 1.84 -58.00 4.57
C ASP A 5 0.42 -57.80 5.16
N GLU A 6 0.05 -58.48 6.25
CA GLU A 6 -1.21 -58.21 6.98
C GLU A 6 -1.17 -56.86 7.71
N VAL A 7 -0.05 -56.55 8.37
CA VAL A 7 0.12 -55.28 9.07
C VAL A 7 0.10 -54.11 8.09
N GLU A 8 0.73 -54.23 6.92
CA GLU A 8 0.75 -53.19 5.87
C GLU A 8 -0.58 -53.09 5.11
N SER A 9 -1.35 -54.17 4.98
CA SER A 9 -2.68 -54.16 4.33
C SER A 9 -3.75 -53.33 5.07
N GLY A 10 -3.54 -53.06 6.36
CA GLY A 10 -4.41 -52.23 7.19
C GLY A 10 -4.14 -50.73 7.12
N TRP A 11 -3.05 -50.30 6.49
CA TRP A 11 -2.71 -48.88 6.31
C TRP A 11 -3.17 -48.40 4.94
N SER A 12 -4.41 -47.92 4.85
CA SER A 12 -4.83 -47.16 3.67
C SER A 12 -4.06 -45.84 3.64
N HIS A 13 -3.14 -45.68 2.70
CA HIS A 13 -2.57 -44.37 2.39
C HIS A 13 -3.71 -43.47 1.91
N LEU A 14 -4.02 -42.42 2.68
CA LEU A 14 -4.99 -41.43 2.25
C LEU A 14 -4.47 -40.79 0.96
N PRO A 15 -5.33 -40.62 -0.06
CA PRO A 15 -4.92 -39.97 -1.29
C PRO A 15 -4.40 -38.55 -1.03
N ASN A 16 -3.55 -38.08 -1.95
CA ASN A 16 -3.10 -36.70 -1.94
C ASN A 16 -4.22 -35.81 -2.48
N PRO A 17 -4.65 -34.78 -1.73
CA PRO A 17 -5.67 -33.85 -2.21
C PRO A 17 -5.14 -33.05 -3.41
N THR A 18 -6.05 -32.66 -4.29
CA THR A 18 -5.78 -31.68 -5.34
C THR A 18 -6.37 -30.34 -4.95
N ALA A 19 -5.78 -29.24 -5.44
CA ALA A 19 -6.24 -27.89 -5.15
C ALA A 19 -6.22 -27.04 -6.42
N THR A 20 -7.16 -26.11 -6.51
CA THR A 20 -7.27 -25.11 -7.58
C THR A 20 -7.38 -23.72 -6.98
N VAL A 21 -6.93 -22.71 -7.73
CA VAL A 21 -7.09 -21.30 -7.40
C VAL A 21 -7.68 -20.56 -8.58
N SER A 22 -8.63 -19.69 -8.32
CA SER A 22 -9.17 -18.75 -9.31
C SER A 22 -9.27 -17.36 -8.71
N VAL A 23 -9.10 -16.34 -9.55
CA VAL A 23 -9.26 -14.94 -9.14
C VAL A 23 -10.74 -14.60 -9.28
N THR A 24 -11.39 -14.24 -8.18
CA THR A 24 -12.81 -13.82 -8.20
C THR A 24 -12.92 -12.33 -8.40
N GLU A 25 -12.09 -11.56 -7.71
CA GLU A 25 -12.02 -10.11 -7.80
C GLU A 25 -10.56 -9.64 -7.68
N SER A 26 -10.23 -8.53 -8.32
CA SER A 26 -8.97 -7.85 -8.11
C SER A 26 -9.14 -6.34 -8.19
N THR A 27 -8.33 -5.64 -7.40
CA THR A 27 -8.16 -4.20 -7.48
C THR A 27 -6.73 -3.90 -7.94
N TYR A 28 -6.29 -2.66 -7.75
CA TYR A 28 -4.92 -2.25 -7.98
C TYR A 28 -3.96 -2.72 -6.86
N CYS A 29 -4.47 -3.05 -5.68
CA CYS A 29 -3.65 -3.41 -4.51
C CYS A 29 -4.08 -4.69 -3.79
N ASP A 30 -5.25 -5.24 -4.09
CA ASP A 30 -5.80 -6.42 -3.44
C ASP A 30 -6.32 -7.42 -4.48
N ALA A 31 -6.40 -8.69 -4.10
CA ALA A 31 -7.11 -9.72 -4.85
C ALA A 31 -7.90 -10.63 -3.91
N LEU A 32 -9.11 -10.99 -4.33
CA LEU A 32 -9.90 -12.04 -3.72
C LEU A 32 -9.76 -13.31 -4.57
N LEU A 33 -9.33 -14.39 -3.93
CA LEU A 33 -9.03 -15.65 -4.60
C LEU A 33 -9.96 -16.73 -4.06
N LYS A 34 -10.62 -17.48 -4.94
CA LYS A 34 -11.34 -18.69 -4.55
C LYS A 34 -10.39 -19.87 -4.64
N VAL A 35 -10.23 -20.58 -3.53
CA VAL A 35 -9.46 -21.83 -3.44
C VAL A 35 -10.40 -22.98 -3.21
N THR A 36 -10.30 -24.02 -4.05
CA THR A 36 -11.07 -25.26 -3.92
C THR A 36 -10.12 -26.43 -3.79
N ILE A 37 -10.36 -27.30 -2.79
CA ILE A 37 -9.63 -28.54 -2.53
C ILE A 37 -10.56 -29.75 -2.68
N SER A 38 -10.02 -30.87 -3.15
CA SER A 38 -10.81 -32.07 -3.46
C SER A 38 -11.36 -32.81 -2.24
N GLU A 39 -10.66 -32.75 -1.11
CA GLU A 39 -11.00 -33.44 0.13
C GLU A 39 -10.25 -32.83 1.33
N LEU A 40 -10.61 -33.26 2.55
CA LEU A 40 -10.04 -32.75 3.81
C LEU A 40 -9.35 -33.82 4.67
N ASP A 41 -9.58 -35.11 4.38
CA ASP A 41 -9.14 -36.21 5.26
C ASP A 41 -7.61 -36.21 5.47
N ASN A 42 -6.85 -35.83 4.45
CA ASN A 42 -5.39 -35.75 4.47
C ASN A 42 -4.83 -34.31 4.50
N VAL A 43 -5.60 -33.31 4.94
CA VAL A 43 -5.20 -31.89 4.96
C VAL A 43 -4.87 -31.43 6.39
N ILE A 44 -3.80 -30.65 6.56
CA ILE A 44 -3.55 -29.87 7.79
C ILE A 44 -3.71 -28.37 7.56
N GLU A 45 -3.32 -27.91 6.38
CA GLU A 45 -3.38 -26.50 5.98
C GLU A 45 -3.47 -26.45 4.46
N TYR A 46 -4.13 -25.42 3.94
CA TYR A 46 -4.04 -25.08 2.54
C TYR A 46 -4.15 -23.57 2.37
N GLY A 47 -3.79 -23.07 1.20
CA GLY A 47 -3.88 -21.66 0.90
C GLY A 47 -3.35 -21.33 -0.49
N VAL A 48 -2.88 -20.11 -0.66
CA VAL A 48 -2.25 -19.65 -1.91
C VAL A 48 -0.82 -19.21 -1.66
N GLN A 49 0.08 -19.63 -2.53
CA GLN A 49 1.37 -18.98 -2.70
C GLN A 49 1.29 -17.99 -3.86
N TYR A 50 1.81 -16.78 -3.68
CA TYR A 50 1.88 -15.75 -4.72
C TYR A 50 3.28 -15.16 -4.85
N SER A 51 3.67 -14.80 -6.08
CA SER A 51 4.97 -14.19 -6.38
C SER A 51 4.90 -13.31 -7.62
N LYS A 52 5.84 -12.37 -7.77
CA LYS A 52 6.09 -11.67 -9.04
C LYS A 52 6.94 -12.51 -10.00
N ASP A 53 7.58 -13.56 -9.47
CA ASP A 53 8.39 -14.50 -10.21
C ASP A 53 7.57 -15.75 -10.55
N LYS A 54 7.56 -16.14 -11.83
CA LYS A 54 6.76 -17.29 -12.32
C LYS A 54 7.21 -18.64 -11.77
N ASP A 55 8.45 -18.72 -11.31
CA ASP A 55 9.04 -19.92 -10.71
C ASP A 55 8.87 -19.88 -9.18
N PHE A 56 8.11 -18.90 -8.65
CA PHE A 56 7.76 -18.71 -7.24
C PHE A 56 8.96 -18.54 -6.31
N VAL A 57 10.09 -18.02 -6.84
CA VAL A 57 11.24 -17.65 -6.01
C VAL A 57 10.81 -16.60 -5.00
N ASN A 58 11.07 -16.85 -3.71
CA ASN A 58 10.65 -16.00 -2.59
C ASN A 58 9.14 -15.70 -2.54
N GLY A 59 8.30 -16.62 -3.05
CA GLY A 59 6.85 -16.46 -3.01
C GLY A 59 6.31 -16.37 -1.58
N LYS A 60 5.30 -15.52 -1.39
CA LYS A 60 4.61 -15.30 -0.12
C LYS A 60 3.42 -16.26 -0.02
N TYR A 61 3.06 -16.64 1.20
CA TYR A 61 1.97 -17.58 1.49
C TYR A 61 0.84 -16.88 2.23
N VAL A 62 -0.40 -17.20 1.88
CA VAL A 62 -1.59 -16.82 2.62
C VAL A 62 -2.42 -18.09 2.85
N ALA A 63 -2.52 -18.51 4.11
CA ALA A 63 -3.31 -19.66 4.49
C ALA A 63 -4.82 -19.33 4.47
N ALA A 64 -5.63 -20.36 4.21
CA ALA A 64 -7.06 -20.29 4.46
C ALA A 64 -7.34 -20.04 5.95
N SER A 65 -8.37 -19.26 6.26
CA SER A 65 -8.79 -18.98 7.64
C SER A 65 -9.42 -20.20 8.33
N SER A 66 -9.88 -21.17 7.55
CA SER A 66 -10.40 -22.46 8.01
C SER A 66 -9.88 -23.56 7.09
N SER A 67 -9.39 -24.65 7.70
CA SER A 67 -8.96 -25.86 7.00
C SER A 67 -10.05 -26.94 6.91
N ASP A 68 -11.27 -26.66 7.39
CA ASP A 68 -12.38 -27.63 7.49
C ASP A 68 -13.44 -27.48 6.39
N VAL A 69 -13.16 -26.66 5.38
CA VAL A 69 -14.04 -26.43 4.22
C VAL A 69 -13.29 -26.72 2.93
N THR A 70 -13.99 -27.29 1.95
CA THR A 70 -13.40 -27.63 0.64
C THR A 70 -13.35 -26.44 -0.32
N GLU A 71 -14.01 -25.33 0.01
CA GLU A 71 -13.98 -24.09 -0.76
C GLU A 71 -13.96 -22.89 0.19
N THR A 72 -13.08 -21.94 -0.08
CA THR A 72 -12.98 -20.69 0.68
C THR A 72 -12.42 -19.55 -0.16
N ASP A 73 -12.69 -18.32 0.27
CA ASP A 73 -12.11 -17.13 -0.33
C ASP A 73 -10.91 -16.65 0.51
N ILE A 74 -9.80 -16.35 -0.15
CA ILE A 74 -8.56 -15.85 0.44
C ILE A 74 -8.28 -14.45 -0.11
N LYS A 75 -8.14 -13.48 0.79
CA LYS A 75 -7.76 -12.11 0.43
C LYS A 75 -6.24 -11.96 0.47
N VAL A 76 -5.66 -11.51 -0.64
CA VAL A 76 -4.26 -11.07 -0.72
C VAL A 76 -4.24 -9.55 -0.80
N THR A 77 -3.46 -8.90 0.07
CA THR A 77 -3.40 -7.44 0.18
C THR A 77 -1.99 -6.89 -0.01
N GLY A 78 -1.87 -5.59 -0.32
CA GLY A 78 -0.56 -4.93 -0.45
C GLY A 78 0.20 -5.35 -1.71
N LEU A 79 -0.55 -5.64 -2.77
CA LEU A 79 -0.03 -5.83 -4.12
C LEU A 79 0.33 -4.47 -4.73
N ASP A 80 1.29 -4.48 -5.65
CA ASP A 80 1.62 -3.29 -6.43
C ASP A 80 0.69 -3.17 -7.62
N GLU A 81 0.30 -1.95 -7.99
CA GLU A 81 -0.51 -1.68 -9.18
C GLU A 81 0.24 -2.09 -10.47
N LYS A 82 -0.52 -2.33 -11.55
CA LYS A 82 0.02 -2.69 -12.88
C LYS A 82 1.06 -3.82 -12.85
N THR A 83 0.97 -4.72 -11.87
CA THR A 83 1.98 -5.75 -11.62
C THR A 83 1.36 -7.12 -11.81
N THR A 84 2.06 -7.98 -12.55
CA THR A 84 1.67 -9.38 -12.71
C THR A 84 2.16 -10.21 -11.53
N TYR A 85 1.22 -10.91 -10.90
CA TYR A 85 1.48 -11.91 -9.88
C TYR A 85 1.09 -13.30 -10.40
N TYR A 86 1.97 -14.27 -10.14
CA TYR A 86 1.73 -15.68 -10.32
C TYR A 86 1.22 -16.26 -9.01
N LEU A 87 0.17 -17.07 -9.10
CA LEU A 87 -0.55 -17.66 -7.99
C LEU A 87 -0.51 -19.17 -8.14
N ARG A 88 -0.38 -19.93 -7.07
CA ARG A 88 -0.68 -21.37 -7.08
C ARG A 88 -1.25 -21.78 -5.72
N PRO A 89 -2.24 -22.68 -5.68
CA PRO A 89 -2.72 -23.18 -4.42
C PRO A 89 -1.66 -24.13 -3.83
N TYR A 90 -1.57 -24.17 -2.52
CA TYR A 90 -0.77 -25.16 -1.81
C TYR A 90 -1.64 -25.92 -0.81
N VAL A 91 -1.27 -27.17 -0.55
CA VAL A 91 -1.84 -27.99 0.50
C VAL A 91 -0.70 -28.62 1.27
N ILE A 92 -0.72 -28.50 2.59
CA ILE A 92 0.14 -29.27 3.49
C ILE A 92 -0.70 -30.45 3.99
N THR A 93 -0.17 -31.66 3.80
CA THR A 93 -0.83 -32.90 4.20
C THR A 93 -0.53 -33.28 5.64
N ARG A 94 -1.26 -34.26 6.19
CA ARG A 94 -0.97 -34.83 7.52
C ARG A 94 0.42 -35.49 7.60
N SER A 95 1.01 -35.85 6.46
CA SER A 95 2.39 -36.34 6.35
C SER A 95 3.43 -35.23 6.14
N ASN A 96 3.06 -33.96 6.31
CA ASN A 96 3.92 -32.77 6.08
C ASN A 96 4.49 -32.68 4.65
N ILE A 97 3.78 -33.23 3.67
CA ILE A 97 4.10 -33.06 2.25
C ILE A 97 3.35 -31.82 1.76
N THR A 98 4.07 -30.90 1.11
CA THR A 98 3.48 -29.77 0.39
C THR A 98 3.17 -30.17 -1.05
N ILE A 99 1.90 -30.05 -1.42
CA ILE A 99 1.41 -30.25 -2.79
C ILE A 99 1.08 -28.87 -3.36
N PHE A 100 1.50 -28.62 -4.59
CA PHE A 100 1.12 -27.43 -5.34
C PHE A 100 0.14 -27.80 -6.45
N GLY A 101 -0.92 -27.02 -6.61
CA GLY A 101 -1.79 -27.13 -7.77
C GLY A 101 -1.27 -26.33 -8.96
N GLU A 102 -2.03 -26.38 -10.05
CA GLU A 102 -1.72 -25.64 -11.27
C GLU A 102 -1.65 -24.12 -11.00
N PRO A 103 -0.64 -23.42 -11.55
CA PRO A 103 -0.51 -21.99 -11.37
C PRO A 103 -1.54 -21.22 -12.21
N SER A 104 -1.93 -20.06 -11.70
CA SER A 104 -2.70 -19.03 -12.38
C SER A 104 -1.94 -17.70 -12.29
N SER A 105 -2.45 -16.65 -12.94
CA SER A 105 -1.88 -15.31 -12.82
C SER A 105 -2.95 -14.24 -12.81
N LEU A 106 -2.60 -13.09 -12.23
CA LEU A 106 -3.38 -11.87 -12.30
C LEU A 106 -2.46 -10.70 -12.56
N THR A 107 -2.94 -9.70 -13.29
CA THR A 107 -2.30 -8.39 -13.36
C THR A 107 -3.20 -7.41 -12.63
N THR A 108 -2.69 -6.76 -11.59
CA THR A 108 -3.43 -5.73 -10.86
C THR A 108 -3.75 -4.55 -11.78
N ALA A 109 -4.89 -3.90 -11.55
CA ALA A 109 -5.24 -2.70 -12.29
C ALA A 109 -4.28 -1.54 -11.96
N ALA A 110 -4.36 -0.46 -12.74
CA ALA A 110 -3.84 0.82 -12.31
C ALA A 110 -4.60 1.28 -11.06
N ALA A 111 -3.93 1.92 -10.12
CA ALA A 111 -4.59 2.60 -9.03
C ALA A 111 -5.57 3.64 -9.61
N PRO A 112 -6.79 3.75 -9.07
CA PRO A 112 -7.67 4.84 -9.46
C PRO A 112 -6.96 6.15 -9.18
N ILE A 113 -6.87 7.01 -10.19
CA ILE A 113 -6.47 8.40 -9.99
C ILE A 113 -7.69 9.08 -9.39
N PHE A 114 -7.60 9.44 -8.12
CA PHE A 114 -8.64 10.26 -7.49
C PHE A 114 -8.67 11.61 -8.18
N ALA A 115 -9.87 12.21 -8.26
CA ALA A 115 -9.96 13.61 -8.65
C ALA A 115 -9.00 14.40 -7.76
N LEU A 116 -8.04 15.07 -8.40
CA LEU A 116 -7.05 15.86 -7.68
C LEU A 116 -7.71 17.02 -6.93
N GLU A 117 -8.79 17.54 -7.50
CA GLU A 117 -9.52 18.64 -6.90
C GLU A 117 -10.44 18.13 -5.78
N GLY A 118 -10.54 18.94 -4.73
CA GLY A 118 -11.46 18.71 -3.64
C GLY A 118 -10.86 19.06 -2.29
N THR A 119 -11.59 18.65 -1.26
CA THR A 119 -11.20 18.82 0.12
C THR A 119 -10.62 17.51 0.63
N TYR A 120 -9.56 17.62 1.41
CA TYR A 120 -8.84 16.52 2.01
C TYR A 120 -8.79 16.68 3.53
N THR A 121 -8.91 15.58 4.25
CA THR A 121 -8.53 15.47 5.66
C THR A 121 -7.04 15.17 5.76
N ALA A 122 -6.26 16.12 6.26
CA ALA A 122 -4.81 16.05 6.40
C ALA A 122 -4.37 15.70 7.83
N THR A 123 -3.26 14.97 7.94
CA THR A 123 -2.52 14.68 9.19
C THR A 123 -1.04 14.94 8.94
N ASP A 124 -0.41 15.70 9.82
CA ASP A 124 1.04 15.93 9.79
C ASP A 124 1.77 14.93 10.66
N PHE A 125 2.92 14.48 10.17
CA PHE A 125 3.86 13.65 10.88
C PHE A 125 5.14 14.43 11.09
N SER A 126 5.49 14.68 12.35
CA SER A 126 6.69 15.42 12.73
C SER A 126 7.84 14.46 13.05
N ARG A 127 9.06 14.84 12.69
CA ARG A 127 10.26 14.08 13.06
C ARG A 127 10.64 14.33 14.51
N ASP A 128 10.75 13.26 15.30
CA ASP A 128 11.19 13.29 16.70
C ASP A 128 12.72 13.31 16.86
N GLU A 129 13.18 13.37 18.12
CA GLU A 129 14.61 13.40 18.47
C GLU A 129 15.36 12.12 18.08
N ASP A 130 14.67 10.98 18.07
CA ASP A 130 15.21 9.68 17.64
C ASP A 130 15.25 9.56 16.11
N GLY A 131 14.72 10.56 15.40
CA GLY A 131 14.70 10.66 13.95
C GLY A 131 13.55 9.92 13.27
N SER A 132 12.60 9.38 14.05
CA SER A 132 11.37 8.75 13.57
C SER A 132 10.29 9.80 13.34
N PHE A 133 9.32 9.48 12.48
CA PHE A 133 8.16 10.35 12.27
C PHE A 133 6.98 9.85 13.09
N VAL A 134 6.42 10.74 13.89
CA VAL A 134 5.27 10.48 14.75
C VAL A 134 4.08 11.32 14.31
N ASP A 135 2.89 10.75 14.40
CA ASP A 135 1.63 11.44 14.13
C ASP A 135 1.48 12.63 15.08
N GLY A 136 1.26 13.83 14.52
CA GLY A 136 1.05 15.07 15.26
C GLY A 136 -0.25 15.10 16.08
N GLY A 137 -1.15 14.14 15.85
CA GLY A 137 -2.37 13.91 16.64
C GLY A 137 -3.54 14.84 16.30
N THR A 138 -3.37 15.76 15.36
CA THR A 138 -4.41 16.66 14.87
C THR A 138 -4.67 16.45 13.38
N THR A 139 -5.92 16.66 12.99
CA THR A 139 -6.32 16.66 11.58
C THR A 139 -6.87 18.02 11.20
N TYR A 140 -6.67 18.42 9.95
CA TYR A 140 -7.14 19.69 9.39
C TYR A 140 -7.59 19.50 7.95
N LYS A 141 -8.21 20.53 7.36
CA LYS A 141 -8.68 20.49 5.98
C LYS A 141 -7.70 21.17 5.04
N VAL A 142 -7.39 20.49 3.94
CA VAL A 142 -6.62 21.02 2.81
C VAL A 142 -7.52 21.03 1.58
N GLU A 143 -7.55 22.13 0.85
CA GLU A 143 -8.24 22.19 -0.45
C GLU A 143 -7.21 22.20 -1.56
N ILE A 144 -7.44 21.39 -2.60
CA ILE A 144 -6.66 21.40 -3.83
C ILE A 144 -7.60 21.74 -4.99
N ALA A 145 -7.21 22.69 -5.84
CA ALA A 145 -7.98 23.11 -7.00
C ALA A 145 -7.06 23.51 -8.15
N PHE A 146 -7.45 23.29 -9.40
CA PHE A 146 -6.73 23.86 -10.54
C PHE A 146 -6.89 25.37 -10.58
N VAL A 147 -5.82 26.06 -10.95
CA VAL A 147 -5.89 27.49 -11.29
C VAL A 147 -6.80 27.65 -12.50
N ALA A 148 -7.70 28.64 -12.47
CA ALA A 148 -8.69 28.84 -13.51
C ALA A 148 -8.06 28.92 -14.91
N GLY A 149 -8.47 28.01 -15.81
CA GLY A 149 -7.95 27.92 -17.17
C GLY A 149 -6.68 27.08 -17.32
N SER A 150 -6.17 26.50 -16.25
CA SER A 150 -5.03 25.57 -16.25
C SER A 150 -5.49 24.13 -16.04
N ASN A 151 -4.78 23.18 -16.64
CA ASN A 151 -4.91 21.74 -16.39
C ASN A 151 -3.65 21.14 -15.73
N THR A 152 -2.68 21.99 -15.40
CA THR A 152 -1.42 21.59 -14.76
C THR A 152 -1.11 22.43 -13.54
N GLU A 153 -1.54 23.68 -13.45
CA GLU A 153 -1.25 24.54 -12.29
C GLU A 153 -2.35 24.38 -11.24
N VAL A 154 -1.96 24.14 -9.99
CA VAL A 154 -2.87 23.92 -8.86
C VAL A 154 -2.57 24.85 -7.70
N ASN A 155 -3.63 25.25 -6.99
CA ASN A 155 -3.56 25.84 -5.67
C ASN A 155 -3.77 24.74 -4.62
N ILE A 156 -2.95 24.77 -3.57
CA ILE A 156 -3.07 23.94 -2.37
C ILE A 156 -3.26 24.90 -1.20
N ILE A 157 -4.37 24.80 -0.50
CA ILE A 157 -4.81 25.75 0.51
C ILE A 157 -4.75 25.09 1.88
N ASN A 158 -4.20 25.80 2.87
CA ASN A 158 -4.12 25.38 4.27
C ASN A 158 -3.24 24.15 4.53
N LEU A 159 -2.17 23.94 3.75
CA LEU A 159 -1.17 22.92 4.10
C LEU A 159 -0.52 23.28 5.45
N TRP A 160 -0.28 22.26 6.30
CA TRP A 160 0.26 22.42 7.66
C TRP A 160 -0.65 23.23 8.60
N ASP A 161 -1.94 23.31 8.30
CA ASP A 161 -2.93 24.17 8.99
C ASP A 161 -2.49 25.64 9.08
N GLY A 162 -1.68 26.10 8.13
CA GLY A 162 -1.06 27.42 8.17
C GLY A 162 -1.93 28.56 7.62
N GLY A 163 -3.06 28.22 7.00
CA GLY A 163 -4.04 29.16 6.44
C GLY A 163 -3.70 29.73 5.06
N GLU A 164 -2.50 29.49 4.54
CA GLU A 164 -2.03 30.10 3.30
C GLU A 164 -2.30 29.23 2.06
N THR A 165 -2.22 29.86 0.89
CA THR A 165 -2.28 29.18 -0.41
C THR A 165 -0.89 29.06 -1.00
N ILE A 166 -0.51 27.84 -1.37
CA ILE A 166 0.69 27.55 -2.14
C ILE A 166 0.31 27.01 -3.52
N SER A 167 1.22 27.14 -4.47
CA SER A 167 1.08 26.70 -5.85
C SER A 167 1.88 25.43 -6.13
N GLY A 168 1.38 24.61 -7.03
CA GLY A 168 2.05 23.41 -7.53
C GLY A 168 1.79 23.17 -9.02
N THR A 169 2.55 22.26 -9.60
CA THR A 169 2.35 21.76 -10.96
C THR A 169 1.99 20.28 -10.94
N TYR A 170 0.80 19.94 -11.38
CA TYR A 170 0.28 18.60 -11.57
C TYR A 170 0.69 18.01 -12.91
N ASP A 171 1.19 16.77 -12.86
CA ASP A 171 1.42 15.90 -13.99
C ASP A 171 0.40 14.76 -14.00
N ALA A 172 -0.49 14.77 -14.99
CA ALA A 172 -1.55 13.77 -15.15
C ALA A 172 -1.04 12.38 -15.54
N GLU A 173 0.14 12.25 -16.15
CA GLU A 173 0.71 10.94 -16.52
C GLU A 173 1.22 10.20 -15.29
N THR A 174 1.85 10.93 -14.35
CA THR A 174 2.47 10.36 -13.16
C THR A 174 1.60 10.48 -11.91
N GLY A 175 0.60 11.35 -11.91
CA GLY A 175 -0.25 11.65 -10.76
C GLY A 175 0.48 12.41 -9.64
N ILE A 176 1.52 13.17 -9.98
CA ILE A 176 2.38 13.89 -9.04
C ILE A 176 2.08 15.39 -9.10
N ILE A 177 1.99 16.04 -7.94
CA ILE A 177 2.07 17.50 -7.83
C ILE A 177 3.49 17.87 -7.40
N THR A 178 4.13 18.77 -8.14
CA THR A 178 5.44 19.35 -7.79
C THR A 178 5.24 20.74 -7.21
N VAL A 179 5.73 20.97 -6.00
CA VAL A 179 5.56 22.22 -5.23
C VAL A 179 6.94 22.86 -5.02
N GLY A 180 7.12 24.09 -5.51
CA GLY A 180 8.38 24.83 -5.32
C GLY A 180 8.60 25.28 -3.87
N GLN A 181 9.86 25.45 -3.49
CA GLN A 181 10.24 26.01 -2.18
C GLN A 181 9.91 27.51 -2.03
N ASN A 182 10.03 28.04 -0.81
CA ASN A 182 9.84 29.46 -0.47
C ASN A 182 8.42 30.00 -0.65
N GLN A 183 7.42 29.13 -0.57
CA GLN A 183 6.02 29.54 -0.54
C GLN A 183 5.58 29.73 0.90
N LEU A 184 4.85 30.82 1.17
CA LEU A 184 4.37 31.12 2.52
C LEU A 184 3.36 30.05 2.93
N LEU A 185 3.59 29.42 4.08
CA LEU A 185 2.66 28.43 4.65
C LEU A 185 1.85 29.02 5.79
N TYR A 186 2.50 29.83 6.62
CA TYR A 186 1.96 30.32 7.88
C TYR A 186 2.67 31.60 8.28
N THR A 187 1.98 32.47 9.02
CA THR A 187 2.60 33.63 9.67
C THR A 187 2.48 33.47 11.18
N ASP A 188 3.60 33.13 11.82
CA ASP A 188 3.66 32.96 13.26
C ASP A 188 3.74 34.32 13.98
N PRO A 189 2.96 34.56 15.06
CA PRO A 189 3.01 35.82 15.81
C PRO A 189 4.39 36.16 16.40
N THR A 190 5.22 35.15 16.65
CA THR A 190 6.56 35.28 17.24
C THR A 190 7.64 35.15 16.19
N TYR A 191 7.55 34.14 15.31
CA TYR A 191 8.59 33.78 14.35
C TYR A 191 8.46 34.47 12.97
N GLY A 192 7.34 35.16 12.73
CA GLY A 192 7.04 35.87 11.50
C GLY A 192 6.61 34.96 10.35
N GLU A 193 6.84 35.39 9.11
CA GLU A 193 6.54 34.60 7.92
C GLU A 193 7.34 33.29 7.90
N CYS A 194 6.63 32.19 7.70
CA CYS A 194 7.15 30.83 7.70
C CYS A 194 6.90 30.16 6.35
N PHE A 195 7.98 29.68 5.74
CA PHE A 195 7.99 29.22 4.35
C PHE A 195 8.23 27.71 4.25
N LEU A 196 7.60 27.10 3.25
CA LEU A 196 7.84 25.73 2.83
C LEU A 196 9.29 25.57 2.34
N LYS A 197 10.02 24.62 2.92
CA LYS A 197 11.36 24.19 2.49
C LYS A 197 11.37 22.68 2.25
N PRO A 198 11.22 22.22 1.00
CA PRO A 198 11.36 20.80 0.64
C PRO A 198 12.70 20.22 1.09
N VAL A 199 12.71 18.95 1.46
CA VAL A 199 13.90 18.24 1.97
C VAL A 199 14.01 16.87 1.31
N ASN A 200 15.23 16.40 1.07
CA ASN A 200 15.44 15.06 0.52
C ASN A 200 15.01 13.93 1.48
N ASN A 201 14.86 12.72 0.94
CA ASN A 201 14.41 11.55 1.68
C ASN A 201 15.28 11.15 2.88
N THR A 202 16.53 11.60 2.91
CA THR A 202 17.47 11.35 4.02
C THR A 202 17.52 12.49 5.03
N ILE A 203 16.79 13.59 4.81
CA ILE A 203 16.71 14.75 5.72
C ILE A 203 18.08 15.36 5.98
N THR A 204 18.84 15.58 4.91
CA THR A 204 20.19 16.15 4.95
C THR A 204 20.32 17.43 4.16
N ASN A 205 19.48 17.65 3.13
CA ASN A 205 19.59 18.81 2.25
C ASN A 205 18.21 19.32 1.83
N TYR A 206 18.07 20.65 1.80
CA TYR A 206 16.94 21.29 1.14
C TYR A 206 16.93 21.00 -0.35
N GLN A 207 15.73 20.90 -0.91
CA GLN A 207 15.48 20.65 -2.33
C GLN A 207 14.75 21.85 -2.93
N PRO A 208 14.89 22.08 -4.25
CA PRO A 208 14.15 23.15 -4.92
C PRO A 208 12.63 22.91 -4.93
N GLU A 209 12.21 21.65 -4.84
CA GLU A 209 10.83 21.22 -4.98
C GLU A 209 10.49 20.02 -4.08
N MET A 210 9.22 19.90 -3.71
CA MET A 210 8.60 18.79 -3.02
C MET A 210 7.62 18.10 -3.97
N SER A 211 7.53 16.77 -3.92
CA SER A 211 6.50 16.02 -4.65
C SER A 211 5.35 15.66 -3.71
N MET A 212 4.10 15.72 -4.18
CA MET A 212 2.94 15.13 -3.52
C MET A 212 2.40 14.03 -4.43
N LYS A 213 2.18 12.83 -3.89
CA LYS A 213 1.77 11.67 -4.68
C LYS A 213 0.73 10.83 -3.96
N PHE A 214 -0.25 10.32 -4.71
CA PHE A 214 -1.16 9.31 -4.18
C PHE A 214 -0.38 8.04 -3.77
N VAL A 215 -0.65 7.51 -2.58
CA VAL A 215 -0.11 6.21 -2.17
C VAL A 215 -0.68 5.11 -3.07
N SER A 216 0.07 4.04 -3.27
CA SER A 216 -0.35 2.85 -4.05
C SER A 216 -1.53 2.09 -3.44
N LEU A 217 -2.07 2.55 -2.31
CA LEU A 217 -3.32 2.15 -1.67
C LEU A 217 -4.46 3.17 -1.93
N GLY A 218 -4.30 3.99 -2.98
CA GLY A 218 -5.35 4.72 -3.69
C GLY A 218 -6.44 5.26 -2.78
N GLY A 219 -6.08 6.28 -2.01
CA GLY A 219 -7.04 7.00 -1.18
C GLY A 219 -6.42 8.17 -0.43
N SER A 220 -5.10 8.11 -0.21
CA SER A 220 -4.36 9.19 0.44
C SER A 220 -3.30 9.81 -0.47
N LEU A 221 -3.26 11.14 -0.53
CA LEU A 221 -2.20 11.96 -1.11
C LEU A 221 -1.15 12.22 -0.03
N THR A 222 0.12 11.93 -0.30
CA THR A 222 1.21 12.12 0.66
C THR A 222 2.25 13.08 0.12
N THR A 223 2.71 14.03 0.93
CA THR A 223 3.81 14.93 0.57
C THR A 223 5.16 14.22 0.70
N GLY A 224 6.17 14.70 -0.01
CA GLY A 224 7.56 14.50 0.34
C GLY A 224 7.88 15.20 1.66
N TYR A 225 9.11 15.04 2.14
CA TYR A 225 9.53 15.71 3.37
C TYR A 225 9.74 17.20 3.13
N TYR A 226 9.36 18.00 4.12
CA TYR A 226 9.60 19.43 4.12
C TYR A 226 9.90 19.93 5.53
N SER A 227 10.47 21.12 5.60
CA SER A 227 10.62 21.92 6.81
C SER A 227 9.81 23.19 6.68
N VAL A 228 9.36 23.72 7.81
CA VAL A 228 8.74 25.05 7.90
C VAL A 228 9.77 25.98 8.51
N VAL A 229 10.30 26.90 7.70
CA VAL A 229 11.40 27.80 8.08
C VAL A 229 10.90 29.23 8.12
N CYS A 230 11.08 29.87 9.26
CA CYS A 230 10.69 31.25 9.52
C CYS A 230 11.92 32.15 9.69
N SER A 231 11.68 33.45 9.80
CA SER A 231 12.77 34.43 9.99
C SER A 231 13.60 34.21 11.28
N LEU A 232 12.98 33.70 12.35
CA LEU A 232 13.60 33.51 13.66
C LEU A 232 13.81 32.05 14.08
N GLY A 233 13.66 31.09 13.16
CA GLY A 233 13.81 29.67 13.47
C GLY A 233 13.14 28.73 12.48
N SER A 234 12.99 27.47 12.87
CA SER A 234 12.32 26.44 12.08
C SER A 234 11.53 25.51 12.98
N PHE A 235 10.40 24.99 12.51
CA PHE A 235 9.54 24.07 13.28
C PHE A 235 9.92 22.59 13.14
N GLY A 236 11.02 22.26 12.44
CA GLY A 236 11.50 20.90 12.28
C GLY A 236 11.19 20.33 10.89
N PHE A 237 11.00 19.01 10.82
CA PHE A 237 10.78 18.28 9.56
C PHE A 237 9.47 17.51 9.62
N PHE A 238 8.74 17.52 8.51
CA PHE A 238 7.39 16.99 8.40
C PHE A 238 7.20 16.22 7.10
N TYR A 239 6.21 15.33 7.10
CA TYR A 239 5.43 15.01 5.91
C TYR A 239 3.95 15.01 6.28
N THR A 240 3.09 15.16 5.28
CA THR A 240 1.63 15.22 5.47
C THR A 240 0.98 14.11 4.66
N THR A 241 0.05 13.37 5.27
CA THR A 241 -0.87 12.49 4.55
C THR A 241 -2.25 13.10 4.51
N MET A 242 -2.93 13.02 3.37
CA MET A 242 -4.23 13.64 3.11
C MET A 242 -5.18 12.62 2.51
N THR A 243 -6.35 12.40 3.09
CA THR A 243 -7.39 11.53 2.53
C THR A 243 -8.48 12.38 1.90
N HIS A 244 -8.86 12.09 0.66
CA HIS A 244 -9.93 12.82 -0.05
C HIS A 244 -11.28 12.57 0.64
N ASP A 245 -12.09 13.62 0.84
CA ASP A 245 -13.37 13.58 1.56
C ASP A 245 -14.55 13.10 0.69
#